data_AF-A0A1H6C473-F1
#
_entry.id   AF-A0A1H6C473-F1
#
_cell.length_a   1.000
_cell.length_b   1.000
_cell.length_c   1.000
_cell.angle_alpha   90.00
_cell.angle_beta   90.00
_cell.angle_gamma   90.00
#
_symmetry.space_group_name_H-M   'P 1'
#
loop_
_entity.id
_entity.type
_entity.pdbx_description
1 polymer ?
#
loop_
_entity_poly.entity_id
_entity_poly.type
_entity_poly.pdbx_seq_one_letter_code
_entity_poly.pdbx_strand_id
1 'polypeptide(L)'
;MNRTKSKTELSRRTYLKATGVAAAGTVGLAGCAGTASATGTLATQVTDQPGDIADFESCVVTIQGIWVKPSGGDDDTETAETEGDDSGTDGDQTDGTQTETGAAEEGTEAEVDESDAREYHEFEEPQEADLVELQNGNTQLIDERELDVGTYEFLQLDVTDVEGVLDGGDEAEVDTPGSAPLQFKEPFEIREDQVTTFTGDFTPVRRGRTDRYLLQPVASGTRVEYGDEAGDGSQ
;
A
#
# COMPACT_ATOMS: atom_id res chain seq x y z
N MET A 1 -53.08 23.12 30.02
CA MET A 1 -51.97 23.72 29.25
C MET A 1 -51.11 22.57 28.73
N ASN A 2 -51.20 22.25 27.43
CA ASN A 2 -50.16 22.51 26.40
C ASN A 2 -48.85 21.72 26.62
N ARG A 3 -48.20 21.03 25.68
CA ARG A 3 -48.44 20.47 24.33
C ARG A 3 -47.01 20.12 23.85
N THR A 4 -46.76 18.87 23.41
CA THR A 4 -45.87 18.45 22.28
C THR A 4 -44.35 18.77 22.37
N LYS A 5 -43.40 17.90 22.00
CA LYS A 5 -43.31 17.05 20.80
C LYS A 5 -42.37 15.84 21.01
N SER A 6 -42.76 14.74 20.37
CA SER A 6 -42.02 13.50 20.11
C SER A 6 -41.13 13.61 18.86
N LYS A 7 -40.06 12.81 18.77
CA LYS A 7 -39.52 12.16 17.55
C LYS A 7 -38.22 11.40 17.92
N THR A 8 -37.88 10.18 17.53
CA THR A 8 -38.53 9.03 16.91
C THR A 8 -37.44 7.95 16.94
N GLU A 9 -37.65 6.86 17.66
CA GLU A 9 -36.84 5.65 17.55
C GLU A 9 -37.21 4.95 16.23
N LEU A 10 -36.33 5.04 15.22
CA LEU A 10 -36.51 4.32 13.96
C LEU A 10 -35.84 2.95 14.06
N SER A 11 -36.72 1.98 14.32
CA SER A 11 -36.59 0.53 14.15
C SER A 11 -35.66 0.10 13.01
N ARG A 12 -34.55 -0.56 13.36
CA ARG A 12 -33.60 -1.23 12.43
C ARG A 12 -34.09 -2.59 11.94
N ARG A 13 -35.39 -2.74 11.66
CA ARG A 13 -35.98 -4.02 11.25
C ARG A 13 -37.09 -3.80 10.25
N THR A 14 -36.76 -3.59 8.98
CA THR A 14 -37.61 -3.88 7.81
C THR A 14 -36.76 -3.69 6.55
N TYR A 15 -36.34 -4.79 5.90
CA TYR A 15 -36.40 -5.04 4.45
C TYR A 15 -35.58 -6.29 4.07
N LEU A 16 -35.94 -7.43 4.66
CA LEU A 16 -35.71 -8.73 4.06
C LEU A 16 -37.07 -9.37 3.90
N LYS A 17 -37.66 -9.24 2.71
CA LYS A 17 -38.75 -10.10 2.24
C LYS A 17 -38.93 -9.97 0.73
N ALA A 18 -38.65 -11.10 0.09
CA ALA A 18 -39.34 -11.63 -1.10
C ALA A 18 -38.98 -11.07 -2.48
N THR A 19 -37.79 -11.39 -2.96
CA THR A 19 -37.60 -11.70 -4.40
C THR A 19 -38.03 -13.16 -4.62
N GLY A 20 -39.13 -13.32 -5.35
CA GLY A 20 -39.79 -14.60 -5.58
C GLY A 20 -39.03 -15.53 -6.52
N VAL A 21 -39.24 -16.82 -6.30
CA VAL A 21 -38.85 -17.90 -7.22
C VAL A 21 -39.63 -17.76 -8.53
N ALA A 22 -38.93 -17.73 -9.66
CA ALA A 22 -39.46 -18.12 -10.95
C ALA A 22 -38.44 -19.02 -11.67
N ALA A 23 -38.76 -20.31 -11.76
CA ALA A 23 -38.08 -21.25 -12.65
C ALA A 23 -38.63 -21.09 -14.07
N ALA A 24 -37.77 -20.80 -15.05
CA ALA A 24 -37.81 -21.29 -16.44
C ALA A 24 -36.87 -20.46 -17.34
N GLY A 25 -35.93 -21.13 -18.00
CA GLY A 25 -35.20 -20.58 -19.14
C GLY A 25 -33.74 -21.02 -19.19
N THR A 26 -33.46 -22.16 -19.80
CA THR A 26 -32.12 -22.44 -20.37
C THR A 26 -31.91 -21.47 -21.53
N VAL A 27 -31.36 -20.29 -21.24
CA VAL A 27 -30.81 -19.39 -22.25
C VAL A 27 -29.33 -19.71 -22.34
N GLY A 28 -28.95 -20.39 -23.42
CA GLY A 28 -27.55 -20.50 -23.81
C GLY A 28 -27.06 -19.11 -24.20
N LEU A 29 -26.42 -18.42 -23.26
CA LEU A 29 -25.67 -17.20 -23.53
C LEU A 29 -24.25 -17.62 -23.90
N ALA A 30 -24.04 -17.90 -25.19
CA ALA A 30 -22.72 -17.73 -25.80
C ALA A 30 -22.51 -16.22 -25.96
N GLY A 31 -22.08 -15.59 -24.87
CA GLY A 31 -21.52 -14.25 -24.86
C GLY A 31 -20.36 -14.28 -23.89
N CYS A 32 -19.21 -13.74 -24.28
CA CYS A 32 -18.17 -13.35 -23.33
C CYS A 32 -18.78 -12.36 -22.33
N ALA A 33 -19.43 -12.87 -21.29
CA ALA A 33 -19.48 -12.19 -20.03
C ALA A 33 -18.04 -12.22 -19.56
N GLY A 34 -17.37 -11.06 -19.60
CA GLY A 34 -16.14 -10.87 -18.84
C GLY A 34 -16.43 -11.41 -17.45
N THR A 35 -15.76 -12.51 -17.11
CA THR A 35 -15.82 -13.03 -15.75
C THR A 35 -15.33 -11.88 -14.90
N ALA A 36 -16.19 -11.35 -14.01
CA ALA A 36 -15.70 -10.41 -13.03
C ALA A 36 -14.52 -11.10 -12.36
N SER A 37 -13.33 -10.49 -12.44
CA SER A 37 -12.17 -10.98 -11.74
C SER A 37 -12.56 -11.18 -10.28
N ALA A 38 -12.18 -12.32 -9.71
CA ALA A 38 -12.37 -12.51 -8.28
C ALA A 38 -11.64 -11.38 -7.54
N THR A 39 -12.27 -10.79 -6.53
CA THR A 39 -11.70 -9.68 -5.75
C THR A 39 -11.51 -10.10 -4.30
N GLY A 40 -10.54 -9.46 -3.65
CA GLY A 40 -10.36 -9.49 -2.21
C GLY A 40 -10.16 -8.08 -1.65
N THR A 41 -10.16 -7.94 -0.34
CA THR A 41 -9.99 -6.63 0.31
C THR A 41 -8.54 -6.42 0.73
N LEU A 42 -7.94 -5.30 0.33
CA LEU A 42 -6.70 -4.77 0.88
C LEU A 42 -7.03 -3.73 1.95
N ALA A 43 -6.57 -3.94 3.17
CA ALA A 43 -6.59 -2.95 4.25
C ALA A 43 -5.16 -2.44 4.47
N THR A 44 -4.92 -1.16 4.13
CA THR A 44 -3.60 -0.52 4.24
C THR A 44 -3.51 0.22 5.57
N GLN A 45 -2.56 -0.18 6.40
CA GLN A 45 -2.23 0.44 7.67
C GLN A 45 -0.82 1.02 7.65
N VAL A 46 -0.60 2.03 8.49
CA VAL A 46 0.71 2.64 8.71
C VAL A 46 1.10 2.62 10.18
N THR A 47 2.40 2.56 10.44
CA THR A 47 3.02 2.60 11.76
C THR A 47 4.38 3.28 11.70
N ASP A 48 4.93 3.63 12.85
CA ASP A 48 6.26 4.23 12.96
C ASP A 48 7.13 3.46 13.96
N GLN A 49 8.34 3.13 13.52
CA GLN A 49 9.37 2.57 14.37
C GLN A 49 10.12 3.66 15.14
N PRO A 50 10.52 3.39 16.40
CA PRO A 50 11.32 4.34 17.17
C PRO A 50 12.60 4.75 16.43
N GLY A 51 12.87 6.05 16.39
CA GLY A 51 14.01 6.61 15.68
C GLY A 51 14.17 8.09 15.98
N ASP A 52 14.41 8.88 14.95
CA ASP A 52 14.50 10.35 15.07
C ASP A 52 13.12 11.02 15.20
N ILE A 53 12.02 10.25 15.07
CA ILE A 53 10.65 10.69 15.38
C ILE A 53 10.52 11.22 16.83
N ALA A 54 11.39 10.79 17.73
CA ALA A 54 11.43 11.24 19.11
C ALA A 54 11.83 12.71 19.27
N ASP A 55 12.32 13.36 18.21
CA ASP A 55 12.62 14.80 18.17
C ASP A 55 11.35 15.65 17.87
N PHE A 56 10.21 15.03 17.54
CA PHE A 56 8.98 15.69 17.09
C PHE A 56 7.89 15.76 18.17
N GLU A 57 7.24 16.91 18.25
CA GLU A 57 5.96 17.09 18.95
C GLU A 57 4.80 16.55 18.11
N SER A 58 4.85 16.75 16.78
CA SER A 58 3.92 16.17 15.81
C SER A 58 4.61 15.96 14.46
N CYS A 59 4.28 14.89 13.75
CA CYS A 59 4.77 14.64 12.40
C CYS A 59 3.61 14.08 11.56
N VAL A 60 2.84 14.98 10.95
CA VAL A 60 1.63 14.65 10.19
C VAL A 60 2.00 14.40 8.74
N VAL A 61 1.63 13.22 8.24
CA VAL A 61 1.88 12.80 6.87
C VAL A 61 0.56 12.73 6.12
N THR A 62 0.48 13.42 4.99
CA THR A 62 -0.70 13.41 4.11
C THR A 62 -0.50 12.43 2.95
N ILE A 63 -1.40 11.47 2.82
CA ILE A 63 -1.34 10.38 1.83
C ILE A 63 -2.54 10.50 0.89
N GLN A 64 -2.30 10.57 -0.42
CA GLN A 64 -3.35 10.73 -1.44
C GLN A 64 -3.82 9.41 -2.07
N GLY A 65 -2.97 8.39 -2.05
CA GLY A 65 -3.27 7.12 -2.68
C GLY A 65 -2.19 6.09 -2.46
N ILE A 66 -2.34 4.96 -3.13
CA ILE A 66 -1.32 3.91 -3.16
C ILE A 66 -1.06 3.43 -4.58
N TRP A 67 0.16 2.98 -4.80
CA TRP A 67 0.55 2.19 -5.95
C TRP A 67 0.76 0.74 -5.54
N VAL A 68 0.26 -0.18 -6.34
CA VAL A 68 0.50 -1.62 -6.19
C VAL A 68 1.00 -2.18 -7.51
N LYS A 69 1.88 -3.19 -7.46
CA LYS A 69 2.38 -3.84 -8.67
C LYS A 69 2.01 -5.32 -8.69
N PRO A 70 1.08 -5.75 -9.55
CA PRO A 70 0.81 -7.17 -9.76
C PRO A 70 2.08 -7.87 -10.27
N SER A 71 2.41 -9.04 -9.71
CA SER A 71 3.58 -9.83 -10.15
C SER A 71 3.34 -10.54 -11.50
N GLY A 72 2.09 -10.57 -11.97
CA GLY A 72 1.67 -11.20 -13.23
C GLY A 72 1.21 -10.23 -14.32
N GLY A 73 1.58 -8.94 -14.23
CA GLY A 73 1.18 -7.89 -15.18
C GLY A 73 1.75 -8.02 -16.60
N ASP A 74 2.50 -9.08 -16.90
CA ASP A 74 2.73 -9.51 -18.27
C ASP A 74 1.48 -10.23 -18.78
N ASP A 75 0.50 -9.42 -19.21
CA ASP A 75 -0.72 -9.90 -19.83
C ASP A 75 -0.39 -10.93 -20.92
N ASP A 76 -1.05 -12.06 -20.77
CA ASP A 76 -0.95 -13.32 -21.47
C ASP A 76 -1.31 -13.18 -22.96
N THR A 77 -0.46 -12.47 -23.71
CA THR A 77 -0.49 -12.48 -25.18
C THR A 77 0.50 -13.52 -25.67
N GLU A 78 0.12 -14.78 -25.53
CA GLU A 78 0.64 -15.90 -26.30
C GLU A 78 0.50 -15.61 -27.81
N THR A 79 1.44 -14.85 -28.37
CA THR A 79 1.75 -14.91 -29.81
C THR A 79 3.01 -15.74 -29.94
N ALA A 80 2.81 -17.06 -29.96
CA ALA A 80 3.83 -18.01 -30.35
C ALA A 80 4.22 -17.76 -31.82
N GLU A 81 5.33 -17.06 -32.02
CA GLU A 81 6.09 -17.13 -33.27
C GLU A 81 7.48 -17.66 -32.93
N THR A 82 7.64 -18.98 -33.04
CA THR A 82 8.96 -19.63 -33.01
C THR A 82 9.62 -19.52 -34.39
N GLU A 83 10.94 -19.70 -34.40
CA GLU A 83 11.89 -19.82 -35.52
C GLU A 83 12.45 -18.46 -35.99
N GLY A 84 13.75 -18.14 -35.92
CA GLY A 84 14.96 -18.89 -35.63
C GLY A 84 16.18 -18.08 -36.15
N ASP A 85 17.38 -18.58 -35.86
CA ASP A 85 18.68 -18.29 -36.50
C ASP A 85 19.67 -17.32 -35.82
N ASP A 86 20.57 -17.95 -35.03
CA ASP A 86 22.04 -17.93 -35.09
C ASP A 86 22.82 -16.63 -35.44
N SER A 87 23.74 -16.24 -34.54
CA SER A 87 25.17 -16.04 -34.87
C SER A 87 25.92 -15.46 -33.65
N GLY A 88 26.95 -16.17 -33.18
CA GLY A 88 27.75 -15.79 -32.02
C GLY A 88 28.82 -14.72 -32.25
N THR A 89 29.59 -14.41 -31.19
CA THR A 89 31.05 -14.12 -31.22
C THR A 89 31.60 -14.03 -29.79
N ASP A 90 32.72 -14.73 -29.60
CA ASP A 90 33.61 -14.82 -28.44
C ASP A 90 34.22 -13.49 -27.94
N GLY A 91 34.52 -13.46 -26.64
CA GLY A 91 35.81 -13.00 -26.11
C GLY A 91 35.86 -11.61 -25.47
N ASP A 92 36.14 -11.55 -24.15
CA ASP A 92 37.48 -11.25 -23.64
C ASP A 92 37.48 -11.09 -22.10
N GLN A 93 38.40 -11.78 -21.44
CA GLN A 93 38.73 -11.57 -20.03
C GLN A 93 39.74 -10.44 -19.92
N THR A 94 39.50 -9.44 -19.06
CA THR A 94 40.61 -8.67 -18.47
C THR A 94 40.41 -8.45 -16.98
N ASP A 95 41.47 -8.81 -16.26
CA ASP A 95 41.65 -8.83 -14.82
C ASP A 95 42.33 -7.53 -14.32
N GLY A 96 41.98 -7.15 -13.09
CA GLY A 96 42.87 -6.44 -12.17
C GLY A 96 42.83 -4.91 -12.15
N THR A 97 42.40 -4.32 -11.03
CA THR A 97 43.31 -3.72 -10.02
C THR A 97 42.53 -3.08 -8.88
N GLN A 98 42.93 -3.44 -7.65
CA GLN A 98 42.48 -2.89 -6.37
C GLN A 98 42.70 -1.37 -6.26
N THR A 99 41.75 -0.66 -5.66
CA THR A 99 42.03 0.59 -4.95
C THR A 99 41.21 0.58 -3.67
N GLU A 100 41.88 0.32 -2.55
CA GLU A 100 41.34 0.64 -1.23
C GLU A 100 41.46 2.14 -0.99
N THR A 101 40.33 2.84 -0.90
CA THR A 101 40.25 4.14 -0.23
C THR A 101 38.84 4.36 0.34
N GLY A 102 38.72 4.11 1.64
CA GLY A 102 38.05 4.98 2.61
C GLY A 102 36.58 5.35 2.41
N ALA A 103 35.71 4.65 3.14
CA ALA A 103 34.56 5.17 3.89
C ALA A 103 33.84 6.41 3.34
N ALA A 104 32.77 6.14 2.60
CA ALA A 104 31.49 6.80 2.80
C ALA A 104 30.43 5.71 2.65
N GLU A 105 29.81 5.33 3.76
CA GLU A 105 28.52 4.61 3.74
C GLU A 105 27.48 5.64 3.25
N GLU A 106 27.53 5.94 1.96
CA GLU A 106 26.41 6.58 1.26
C GLU A 106 25.32 5.52 1.23
N GLY A 107 24.32 5.69 2.10
CA GLY A 107 23.18 4.80 2.20
C GLY A 107 22.66 4.50 0.81
N THR A 108 22.64 3.21 0.47
CA THR A 108 22.07 2.72 -0.79
C THR A 108 20.65 3.28 -0.86
N GLU A 109 20.42 4.25 -1.74
CA GLU A 109 19.08 4.62 -2.14
C GLU A 109 18.44 3.31 -2.61
N ALA A 110 17.42 2.84 -1.87
CA ALA A 110 16.77 1.58 -2.23
C ALA A 110 16.30 1.73 -3.67
N GLU A 111 16.71 0.80 -4.56
CA GLU A 111 16.36 0.90 -5.98
C GLU A 111 14.84 0.94 -6.12
N VAL A 112 14.28 2.10 -6.44
CA VAL A 112 12.84 2.28 -6.58
C VAL A 112 12.38 1.62 -7.87
N ASP A 113 11.26 0.89 -7.82
CA ASP A 113 10.59 0.39 -9.02
C ASP A 113 9.51 1.38 -9.47
N GLU A 114 9.82 2.13 -10.54
CA GLU A 114 8.91 3.08 -11.17
C GLU A 114 8.33 2.56 -12.50
N SER A 115 8.38 1.24 -12.74
CA SER A 115 7.89 0.65 -13.99
C SER A 115 6.40 0.96 -14.23
N ASP A 116 5.99 1.08 -15.49
CA ASP A 116 4.59 1.35 -15.87
C ASP A 116 3.63 0.19 -15.52
N ALA A 117 4.13 -0.92 -14.97
CA ALA A 117 3.34 -2.07 -14.55
C ALA A 117 2.62 -1.88 -13.21
N ARG A 118 2.94 -0.81 -12.46
CA ARG A 118 2.22 -0.47 -11.22
C ARG A 118 0.87 0.17 -11.53
N GLU A 119 -0.14 -0.20 -10.76
CA GLU A 119 -1.46 0.40 -10.78
C GLU A 119 -1.57 1.45 -9.67
N TYR A 120 -2.08 2.63 -10.01
CA TYR A 120 -2.41 3.66 -9.03
C TYR A 120 -3.86 3.54 -8.63
N HIS A 121 -4.14 3.63 -7.32
CA HIS A 121 -5.47 3.99 -6.89
C HIS A 121 -5.48 5.06 -5.81
N GLU A 122 -6.09 6.17 -6.21
CA GLU A 122 -6.35 7.37 -5.42
C GLU A 122 -7.39 7.09 -4.33
N PHE A 123 -7.24 7.75 -3.19
CA PHE A 123 -8.25 7.74 -2.13
C PHE A 123 -9.42 8.67 -2.47
N GLU A 124 -10.58 8.40 -1.88
CA GLU A 124 -11.72 9.31 -1.99
C GLU A 124 -11.38 10.71 -1.43
N GLU A 125 -10.63 10.74 -0.34
CA GLU A 125 -10.08 11.93 0.29
C GLU A 125 -8.67 11.62 0.81
N PRO A 126 -7.71 12.58 0.75
CA PRO A 126 -6.41 12.40 1.36
C PRO A 126 -6.53 12.05 2.84
N GLN A 127 -5.63 11.19 3.32
CA GLN A 127 -5.62 10.68 4.68
C GLN A 127 -4.40 11.20 5.42
N GLU A 128 -4.59 11.63 6.66
CA GLU A 128 -3.54 12.17 7.52
C GLU A 128 -3.20 11.17 8.63
N ALA A 129 -1.90 11.01 8.90
CA ALA A 129 -1.39 10.17 9.97
C ALA A 129 -0.30 10.90 10.75
N ASP A 130 -0.47 11.06 12.06
CA ASP A 130 0.57 11.62 12.92
C ASP A 130 1.48 10.49 13.42
N LEU A 131 2.69 10.42 12.88
CA LEU A 131 3.66 9.36 13.19
C LEU A 131 4.03 9.33 14.68
N VAL A 132 3.96 10.47 15.37
CA VAL A 132 4.23 10.53 16.82
C VAL A 132 3.22 9.67 17.60
N GLU A 133 1.97 9.59 17.14
CA GLU A 133 0.91 8.79 17.75
C GLU A 133 1.00 7.29 17.39
N LEU A 134 1.72 6.96 16.32
CA LEU A 134 1.83 5.60 15.76
C LEU A 134 3.04 4.80 16.26
N GLN A 135 3.78 5.36 17.22
CA GLN A 135 4.88 4.67 17.87
C GLN A 135 4.42 3.48 18.72
N ASN A 136 5.37 2.59 19.04
CA ASN A 136 5.19 1.47 19.98
C ASN A 136 4.16 0.41 19.55
N GLY A 137 4.01 0.22 18.24
CA GLY A 137 3.11 -0.80 17.67
C GLY A 137 1.66 -0.35 17.56
N ASN A 138 1.38 0.94 17.73
CA ASN A 138 0.13 1.53 17.30
C ASN A 138 0.09 1.58 15.77
N THR A 139 -1.07 1.30 15.18
CA THR A 139 -1.28 1.39 13.74
C THR A 139 -2.50 2.23 13.43
N GLN A 140 -2.50 2.88 12.27
CA GLN A 140 -3.65 3.59 11.74
C GLN A 140 -4.03 3.02 10.39
N LEU A 141 -5.33 2.74 10.21
CA LEU A 141 -5.90 2.40 8.91
C LEU A 141 -6.01 3.65 8.04
N ILE A 142 -5.44 3.58 6.84
CA ILE A 142 -5.42 4.68 5.86
C ILE A 142 -6.41 4.38 4.74
N ASP A 143 -6.52 3.13 4.30
CA ASP A 143 -7.40 2.80 3.18
C ASP A 143 -7.87 1.35 3.26
N GLU A 144 -9.11 1.12 2.82
CA GLU A 144 -9.67 -0.21 2.56
C GLU A 144 -10.27 -0.22 1.16
N ARG A 145 -9.85 -1.17 0.32
CA ARG A 145 -10.34 -1.29 -1.05
C ARG A 145 -10.41 -2.71 -1.55
N GLU A 146 -11.20 -2.92 -2.59
CA GLU A 146 -11.21 -4.16 -3.36
C GLU A 146 -10.13 -4.12 -4.43
N LEU A 147 -9.33 -5.19 -4.51
CA LEU A 147 -8.34 -5.44 -5.55
C LEU A 147 -8.58 -6.80 -6.18
N ASP A 148 -8.08 -6.98 -7.42
CA ASP A 148 -8.10 -8.27 -8.10
C ASP A 148 -7.30 -9.31 -7.31
N VAL A 149 -7.79 -10.56 -7.30
CA VAL A 149 -7.07 -11.68 -6.70
C VAL A 149 -5.77 -11.93 -7.44
N GLY A 150 -4.67 -11.99 -6.68
CA GLY A 150 -3.34 -12.14 -7.26
C GLY A 150 -2.22 -11.87 -6.26
N THR A 151 -0.99 -12.08 -6.72
CA THR A 151 0.22 -11.72 -5.97
C THR A 151 0.73 -10.37 -6.43
N TYR A 152 1.10 -9.53 -5.47
CA TYR A 152 1.64 -8.20 -5.66
C TYR A 152 3.06 -8.13 -5.13
N GLU A 153 3.94 -7.42 -5.84
CA GLU A 153 5.37 -7.37 -5.54
C GLU A 153 5.71 -6.36 -4.44
N PHE A 154 4.96 -5.24 -4.42
CA PHE A 154 5.15 -4.17 -3.45
C PHE A 154 3.88 -3.32 -3.32
N LEU A 155 3.83 -2.56 -2.23
CA LEU A 155 2.91 -1.45 -2.03
C LEU A 155 3.75 -0.17 -1.87
N GLN A 156 3.29 0.93 -2.46
CA GLN A 156 3.92 2.24 -2.30
C GLN A 156 2.86 3.26 -1.90
N LEU A 157 3.14 4.07 -0.87
CA LEU A 157 2.28 5.19 -0.49
C LEU A 157 2.61 6.42 -1.34
N ASP A 158 1.57 7.12 -1.79
CA ASP A 158 1.70 8.43 -2.43
C ASP A 158 1.55 9.55 -1.38
N VAL A 159 2.68 10.03 -0.88
CA VAL A 159 2.75 11.09 0.13
C VAL A 159 2.86 12.44 -0.57
N THR A 160 1.89 13.31 -0.33
CA THR A 160 1.83 14.63 -0.96
C THR A 160 2.39 15.75 -0.10
N ASP A 161 2.35 15.58 1.23
CA ASP A 161 2.78 16.61 2.19
C ASP A 161 3.19 15.99 3.53
N VAL A 162 4.12 16.65 4.21
CA VAL A 162 4.57 16.27 5.56
C VAL A 162 4.77 17.53 6.40
N GLU A 163 4.02 17.64 7.49
CA GLU A 163 4.10 18.74 8.45
C GLU A 163 4.78 18.26 9.74
N GLY A 164 6.03 18.67 9.94
CA GLY A 164 6.85 18.32 11.10
C GLY A 164 7.02 19.48 12.07
N VAL A 165 6.68 19.27 13.35
CA VAL A 165 6.94 20.22 14.44
C VAL A 165 7.84 19.54 15.46
N LEU A 166 9.00 20.15 15.75
CA LEU A 166 9.97 19.64 16.71
C LEU A 166 9.56 19.90 18.16
N ASP A 167 10.14 19.12 19.07
CA ASP A 167 10.12 19.38 20.50
C ASP A 167 10.68 20.78 20.81
N GLY A 168 9.78 21.72 21.06
CA GLY A 168 10.11 23.15 21.20
C GLY A 168 9.22 24.07 20.37
N GLY A 169 8.46 23.51 19.43
CA GLY A 169 7.48 24.21 18.59
C GLY A 169 8.06 24.80 17.30
N ASP A 170 9.31 24.52 16.96
CA ASP A 170 9.93 24.92 15.70
C ASP A 170 9.53 23.97 14.58
N GLU A 171 9.27 24.49 13.38
CA GLU A 171 8.96 23.68 12.18
C GLU A 171 10.22 23.00 11.65
N ALA A 172 10.11 21.73 11.28
CA ALA A 172 11.17 20.96 10.61
C ALA A 172 10.79 20.65 9.17
N GLU A 173 11.79 20.72 8.29
CA GLU A 173 11.64 20.31 6.88
C GLU A 173 11.80 18.78 6.81
N VAL A 174 10.74 18.09 6.42
CA VAL A 174 10.72 16.63 6.29
C VAL A 174 10.47 16.28 4.82
N ASP A 175 11.52 15.83 4.15
CA ASP A 175 11.44 15.42 2.75
C ASP A 175 11.05 13.96 2.62
N THR A 176 10.50 13.61 1.46
CA THR A 176 10.30 12.22 1.07
C THR A 176 11.33 11.79 0.00
N PRO A 177 11.70 10.49 -0.07
CA PRO A 177 12.61 9.95 -1.06
C PRO A 177 12.12 10.10 -2.51
N GLY A 178 12.70 11.04 -3.25
CA GLY A 178 12.61 11.11 -4.71
C GLY A 178 11.19 10.93 -5.28
N SER A 179 11.09 10.22 -6.41
CA SER A 179 9.82 10.00 -7.13
C SER A 179 8.96 8.86 -6.57
N ALA A 180 9.41 8.15 -5.53
CA ALA A 180 8.64 7.05 -4.92
C ALA A 180 8.83 7.04 -3.40
N PRO A 181 8.11 7.93 -2.71
CA PRO A 181 8.46 8.39 -1.38
C PRO A 181 8.49 7.27 -0.33
N LEU A 182 7.68 6.21 -0.48
CA LEU A 182 7.58 5.13 0.51
C LEU A 182 7.20 3.79 -0.14
N GLN A 183 8.12 3.18 -0.90
CA GLN A 183 7.92 1.85 -1.47
C GLN A 183 8.32 0.74 -0.48
N PHE A 184 7.37 -0.14 -0.17
CA PHE A 184 7.56 -1.33 0.66
C PHE A 184 7.65 -2.57 -0.21
N LYS A 185 8.86 -3.08 -0.40
CA LYS A 185 9.15 -4.29 -1.20
C LYS A 185 8.81 -5.59 -0.47
N GLU A 186 7.66 -5.62 0.18
CA GLU A 186 7.11 -6.81 0.82
C GLU A 186 6.02 -7.38 -0.09
N PRO A 187 6.22 -8.57 -0.70
CA PRO A 187 5.21 -9.19 -1.53
C PRO A 187 3.99 -9.59 -0.69
N PHE A 188 2.80 -9.43 -1.27
CA PHE A 188 1.55 -9.84 -0.63
C PHE A 188 0.59 -10.48 -1.63
N GLU A 189 -0.48 -11.09 -1.13
CA GLU A 189 -1.44 -11.83 -1.95
C GLU A 189 -2.84 -11.35 -1.58
N ILE A 190 -3.64 -10.97 -2.57
CA ILE A 190 -5.07 -10.72 -2.40
C ILE A 190 -5.81 -12.01 -2.71
N ARG A 191 -6.62 -12.48 -1.75
CA ARG A 191 -7.40 -13.71 -1.85
C ARG A 191 -8.88 -13.39 -1.94
N GLU A 192 -9.60 -14.22 -2.70
CA GLU A 192 -11.04 -14.09 -2.88
C GLU A 192 -11.75 -14.10 -1.52
N ASP A 193 -12.65 -13.14 -1.31
CA ASP A 193 -13.45 -13.00 -0.09
C ASP A 193 -12.60 -13.03 1.21
N GLN A 194 -11.39 -12.46 1.19
CA GLN A 194 -10.52 -12.31 2.37
C GLN A 194 -10.00 -10.89 2.52
N VAL A 195 -9.65 -10.54 3.76
CA VAL A 195 -9.01 -9.27 4.08
C VAL A 195 -7.51 -9.49 4.24
N THR A 196 -6.72 -8.81 3.41
CA THR A 196 -5.27 -8.74 3.52
C THR A 196 -4.92 -7.42 4.18
N THR A 197 -4.35 -7.46 5.38
CA THR A 197 -3.87 -6.27 6.08
C THR A 197 -2.40 -6.06 5.79
N PHE A 198 -2.07 -4.97 5.09
CA PHE A 198 -0.70 -4.55 4.83
C PHE A 198 -0.35 -3.40 5.76
N THR A 199 0.60 -3.60 6.68
CA THR A 199 1.11 -2.55 7.57
C THR A 199 2.46 -2.06 7.06
N GLY A 200 2.52 -0.83 6.56
CA GLY A 200 3.76 -0.15 6.17
C GLY A 200 4.37 0.61 7.36
N ASP A 201 5.67 0.45 7.58
CA ASP A 201 6.41 1.13 8.65
C ASP A 201 7.41 2.12 8.06
N PHE A 202 7.37 3.38 8.47
CA PHE A 202 8.31 4.39 8.04
C PHE A 202 8.57 5.42 9.12
N THR A 203 9.82 5.90 9.19
CA THR A 203 10.28 6.88 10.20
C THR A 203 10.99 8.05 9.53
N PRO A 204 10.90 9.27 10.07
CA PRO A 204 11.83 10.33 9.72
C PRO A 204 13.25 9.96 10.18
N VAL A 205 14.24 10.29 9.35
CA VAL A 205 15.67 10.12 9.63
C VAL A 205 16.38 11.44 9.42
N ARG A 206 17.08 11.91 10.45
CA ARG A 206 17.74 13.21 10.45
C ARG A 206 18.89 13.26 9.46
N ARG A 207 18.92 14.30 8.63
CA ARG A 207 19.99 14.56 7.68
C ARG A 207 21.07 15.43 8.30
N GLY A 208 22.20 14.81 8.65
CA GLY A 208 23.41 15.51 9.10
C GLY A 208 23.20 16.27 10.42
N ARG A 209 23.58 17.55 10.46
CA ARG A 209 23.43 18.43 11.64
C ARG A 209 22.40 19.55 11.41
N THR A 210 21.48 19.34 10.48
CA THR A 210 20.39 20.29 10.20
C THR A 210 19.08 19.80 10.80
N ASP A 211 18.08 20.66 10.84
CA ASP A 211 16.69 20.32 11.21
C ASP A 211 15.91 19.87 9.98
N ARG A 212 16.56 19.01 9.19
CA ARG A 212 16.03 18.40 7.99
C ARG A 212 15.99 16.91 8.17
N TYR A 213 14.89 16.30 7.77
CA TYR A 213 14.63 14.88 7.91
C TYR A 213 14.24 14.31 6.56
N LEU A 214 14.46 13.01 6.40
CA LEU A 214 13.95 12.26 5.27
C LEU A 214 13.09 11.13 5.81
N LEU A 215 11.84 11.01 5.37
CA LEU A 215 11.05 9.82 5.63
C LEU A 215 11.68 8.61 4.94
N GLN A 216 11.78 7.47 5.64
CA GLN A 216 12.33 6.25 5.08
C GLN A 216 11.45 5.05 5.42
N PRO A 217 11.16 4.16 4.44
CA PRO A 217 10.52 2.90 4.73
C PRO A 217 11.43 2.01 5.58
N VAL A 218 10.88 1.37 6.61
CA VAL A 218 11.58 0.44 7.48
C VAL A 218 11.13 -0.97 7.15
N ALA A 219 11.86 -1.62 6.25
CA ALA A 219 11.52 -2.96 5.74
C ALA A 219 11.31 -4.01 6.85
N SER A 220 12.03 -3.92 7.98
CA SER A 220 11.87 -4.85 9.11
C SER A 220 10.56 -4.65 9.90
N GLY A 221 9.89 -3.51 9.74
CA GLY A 221 8.63 -3.18 10.39
C GLY A 221 7.40 -3.44 9.52
N THR A 222 7.59 -3.62 8.20
CA THR A 222 6.50 -3.99 7.29
C THR A 222 5.95 -5.38 7.64
N ARG A 223 4.62 -5.51 7.66
CA ARG A 223 3.94 -6.78 7.94
C ARG A 223 2.73 -6.97 7.04
N VAL A 224 2.52 -8.21 6.62
CA VAL A 224 1.30 -8.66 5.94
C VAL A 224 0.58 -9.69 6.80
N GLU A 225 -0.70 -9.47 7.08
CA GLU A 225 -1.57 -10.38 7.82
C GLU A 225 -2.77 -10.77 6.95
N TYR A 226 -3.18 -12.03 7.01
CA TYR A 226 -4.32 -12.53 6.27
C TYR A 226 -5.43 -12.89 7.25
N GLY A 227 -6.53 -12.14 7.18
CA GLY A 227 -7.74 -12.43 7.91
C GLY A 227 -8.76 -13.11 7.02
N ASP A 228 -9.44 -14.13 7.56
CA ASP A 228 -10.74 -14.51 7.03
C ASP A 228 -11.71 -13.34 7.27
N GLU A 229 -12.70 -13.13 6.39
CA GLU A 229 -13.84 -12.26 6.69
C GLU A 229 -14.32 -12.55 8.12
N ALA A 230 -14.63 -11.49 8.87
CA ALA A 230 -15.15 -11.58 10.22
C ALA A 230 -16.28 -12.60 10.27
N GLY A 231 -15.95 -13.83 10.66
CA GLY A 231 -16.92 -14.89 10.81
C GLY A 231 -17.97 -14.36 11.77
N ASP A 232 -19.20 -14.22 11.27
CA ASP A 232 -20.38 -14.00 12.09
C ASP A 232 -20.30 -15.01 13.23
N GLY A 233 -19.93 -14.51 14.41
CA GLY A 233 -19.68 -15.29 15.60
C GLY A 233 -20.98 -15.91 16.07
N SER A 234 -21.36 -17.03 15.45
CA SER A 234 -22.36 -17.94 15.98
C SER A 234 -21.77 -18.66 17.18
N GLN A 235 -22.04 -18.17 18.39
CA GLN A 235 -22.31 -19.01 19.57
C GLN A 235 -23.38 -18.38 20.47
#